data_AF-A0A9E0RGV3-F1
#
_entry.id   AF-A0A9E0RGV3-F1
#
_cell.length_a   1.000
_cell.length_b   1.000
_cell.length_c   1.000
_cell.angle_alpha   90.00
_cell.angle_beta   90.00
_cell.angle_gamma   90.00
#
_symmetry.space_group_name_H-M   'P 1'
#
loop_
_entity.id
_entity.type
_entity.pdbx_description
1 polymer ?
#
loop_
_entity_poly.entity_id
_entity_poly.type
_entity_poly.pdbx_seq_one_letter_code
_entity_poly.pdbx_strand_id
1 'polypeptide(L)'
;MEEISFQHVFSRVYNYLCEAGVEMTSDRCRQMLQLIDDAVAEDGEISGDATGERGYGARLLESTMSRLPDYFTIPEASTPTVAPPLCRGSIGYRTRG
;
A
#
# COMPACT_ATOMS: atom_id res chain seq x y z
N MET A 1 -11.75 8.12 -14.10
CA MET A 1 -10.98 7.55 -12.99
C MET A 1 -11.02 6.05 -13.22
N GLU A 2 -9.89 5.40 -13.46
CA GLU A 2 -9.88 3.96 -13.74
C GLU A 2 -10.37 3.19 -12.53
N GLU A 3 -11.38 2.34 -12.72
CA GLU A 3 -11.82 1.41 -11.69
C GLU A 3 -10.67 0.44 -11.41
N ILE A 4 -10.13 0.51 -10.20
CA ILE A 4 -9.13 -0.45 -9.74
C ILE A 4 -9.86 -1.79 -9.58
N SER A 5 -9.47 -2.79 -10.38
CA SER A 5 -10.04 -4.13 -10.29
C SER A 5 -9.37 -4.95 -9.19
N PHE A 6 -10.02 -6.03 -8.74
CA PHE A 6 -9.42 -6.99 -7.81
C PHE A 6 -8.05 -7.49 -8.28
N GLN A 7 -7.91 -7.79 -9.58
CA GLN A 7 -6.65 -8.21 -10.17
C GLN A 7 -5.56 -7.14 -10.00
N HIS A 8 -5.91 -5.86 -10.13
CA HIS A 8 -4.97 -4.76 -9.93
C HIS A 8 -4.51 -4.69 -8.46
N VAL A 9 -5.42 -4.86 -7.50
CA VAL A 9 -5.07 -4.92 -6.07
C VAL A 9 -4.13 -6.09 -5.80
N PHE A 10 -4.48 -7.29 -6.28
CA PHE A 10 -3.66 -8.49 -6.15
C PHE A 10 -2.25 -8.28 -6.71
N SER A 11 -2.13 -7.82 -7.96
CA SER A 11 -0.83 -7.58 -8.58
C SER A 11 0.00 -6.55 -7.82
N ARG A 12 -0.65 -5.51 -7.27
CA ARG A 12 0.04 -4.46 -6.54
C ARG A 12 0.58 -4.95 -5.20
N VAL A 13 -0.22 -5.71 -4.45
CA VAL A 13 0.19 -6.29 -3.16
C VAL A 13 1.27 -7.34 -3.38
N TYR A 14 1.12 -8.20 -4.40
CA TYR A 14 2.12 -9.19 -4.78
C TYR A 14 3.47 -8.55 -5.09
N ASN A 15 3.48 -7.54 -5.97
CA ASN A 15 4.70 -6.84 -6.35
C ASN A 15 5.33 -6.14 -5.15
N TYR A 16 4.52 -5.51 -4.29
CA TYR A 16 5.00 -4.87 -3.07
C TYR A 16 5.72 -5.86 -2.14
N LEU A 17 5.14 -7.05 -1.91
CA LEU A 17 5.76 -8.09 -1.09
C LEU A 17 7.08 -8.58 -1.70
N CYS A 18 7.10 -8.84 -3.01
CA CYS A 18 8.33 -9.22 -3.72
C CYS A 18 9.42 -8.13 -3.61
N GLU A 19 9.07 -6.87 -3.84
CA GLU A 19 10.01 -5.74 -3.74
C GLU A 19 10.50 -5.50 -2.31
N ALA A 20 9.65 -5.76 -1.32
CA ALA A 20 10.02 -5.69 0.09
C ALA A 20 10.89 -6.87 0.55
N GLY A 21 11.22 -7.81 -0.34
CA GLY A 21 12.09 -8.94 -0.05
C GLY A 21 11.37 -10.14 0.58
N VAL A 22 10.04 -10.19 0.50
CA VAL A 22 9.26 -11.36 0.92
C VAL A 22 9.25 -12.39 -0.22
N GLU A 23 9.74 -13.59 0.07
CA GLU A 23 9.68 -14.70 -0.88
C GLU A 23 8.24 -15.24 -1.00
N MET A 24 7.64 -15.09 -2.18
CA MET A 24 6.25 -15.51 -2.45
C MET A 24 6.14 -16.99 -2.77
N THR A 25 6.30 -17.83 -1.74
CA THR A 25 6.01 -19.27 -1.82
C THR A 25 4.50 -19.52 -1.99
N SER A 26 4.09 -20.74 -2.36
CA SER A 26 2.67 -21.07 -2.53
C SER A 26 1.83 -20.82 -1.27
N ASP A 27 2.38 -21.06 -0.09
CA ASP A 27 1.68 -20.80 1.18
C ASP A 27 1.52 -19.30 1.44
N ARG A 28 2.52 -18.49 1.08
CA ARG A 28 2.44 -17.03 1.17
C ARG A 28 1.47 -16.43 0.16
N CYS A 29 1.37 -17.01 -1.04
CA CYS A 29 0.33 -16.64 -2.00
C CYS A 29 -1.08 -16.94 -1.46
N ARG A 30 -1.29 -18.09 -0.80
CA ARG A 30 -2.57 -18.40 -0.15
C ARG A 30 -2.88 -17.42 0.98
N GLN A 31 -1.88 -17.09 1.79
CA GLN A 31 -2.03 -16.12 2.87
C GLN A 31 -2.36 -14.71 2.36
N MET A 32 -1.78 -14.30 1.22
CA MET A 32 -2.13 -13.04 0.56
C MET A 32 -3.56 -13.04 0.05
N LEU A 33 -4.04 -14.16 -0.52
CA LEU A 33 -5.43 -14.29 -0.93
C LEU A 33 -6.38 -14.21 0.28
N GLN A 34 -6.03 -14.85 1.40
CA GLN A 34 -6.79 -14.73 2.64
C GLN A 34 -6.86 -13.30 3.16
N LEU A 35 -5.73 -12.58 3.17
CA LEU A 35 -5.68 -11.16 3.52
C LEU A 35 -6.65 -10.32 2.68
N ILE A 36 -6.68 -10.54 1.36
CA ILE A 36 -7.57 -9.78 0.48
C ILE A 36 -9.03 -10.20 0.72
N ASP A 37 -9.30 -11.48 0.95
CA ASP A 37 -10.64 -11.99 1.27
C ASP A 37 -11.18 -11.36 2.57
N ASP A 38 -10.36 -11.30 3.61
CA ASP A 38 -10.69 -10.65 4.88
C ASP A 38 -10.93 -9.13 4.72
N ALA A 39 -10.19 -8.48 3.82
CA ALA A 39 -10.42 -7.07 3.48
C ALA A 39 -11.72 -6.85 2.72
N VAL A 40 -12.08 -7.75 1.80
CA VAL A 40 -13.38 -7.72 1.08
C VAL A 40 -14.54 -7.95 2.06
N ALA A 41 -14.39 -8.88 3.00
CA ALA A 41 -15.42 -9.20 3.99
C ALA A 41 -15.75 -8.00 4.89
N GLU A 42 -14.77 -7.14 5.18
CA GLU A 42 -14.97 -5.96 6.01
C GLU A 42 -15.41 -4.71 5.25
N ASP A 43 -14.84 -4.44 4.07
CA ASP A 43 -15.25 -3.29 3.26
C ASP A 43 -16.70 -3.45 2.75
N GLY A 44 -17.19 -4.70 2.70
CA GLY A 44 -18.49 -5.09 2.17
C GLY A 44 -18.57 -4.89 0.66
N GLU A 45 -19.46 -5.62 -0.02
CA GLU A 45 -19.83 -5.29 -1.39
C GLU A 45 -20.58 -3.95 -1.38
N ILE A 46 -19.86 -2.83 -1.51
CA ILE A 46 -20.48 -1.51 -1.62
C ILE A 46 -21.26 -1.47 -2.94
N SER A 47 -22.53 -1.82 -2.84
CA SER A 47 -23.56 -1.49 -3.82
C SER A 47 -23.53 0.01 -4.01
N GLY A 48 -23.28 0.44 -5.25
CA GLY A 48 -22.91 1.81 -5.58
C GLY A 48 -23.82 2.88 -4.96
N ASP A 49 -23.23 3.76 -4.17
CA ASP A 49 -23.76 5.11 -3.98
C ASP A 49 -22.75 6.12 -4.55
N ALA A 50 -23.23 6.86 -5.53
CA ALA A 50 -22.51 7.75 -6.42
C ALA A 50 -22.25 9.12 -5.76
N THR A 51 -21.73 9.13 -4.53
CA THR A 51 -21.44 10.39 -3.81
C THR A 51 -19.94 10.54 -3.55
N GLY A 52 -19.16 10.64 -4.63
CA GLY A 52 -17.85 11.31 -4.63
C GLY A 52 -16.64 10.58 -4.03
N GLU A 53 -16.76 9.32 -3.62
CA GLU A 53 -15.73 8.62 -2.87
C GLU A 53 -14.87 7.69 -3.76
N ARG A 54 -13.59 7.52 -3.40
CA ARG A 54 -12.62 6.63 -4.08
C ARG A 54 -13.29 5.31 -4.50
N GLY A 55 -13.10 4.90 -5.76
CA GLY A 55 -13.70 3.66 -6.29
C GLY A 55 -13.37 2.43 -5.45
N TYR A 56 -14.24 1.42 -5.47
CA TYR A 56 -14.15 0.20 -4.64
C TYR A 56 -12.74 -0.39 -4.54
N GLY A 57 -12.02 -0.56 -5.65
CA GLY A 57 -10.67 -1.12 -5.61
C GLY A 57 -9.62 -0.26 -4.91
N ALA A 58 -9.81 1.06 -4.83
CA ALA A 58 -8.92 1.93 -4.06
C ALA A 58 -9.14 1.76 -2.55
N ARG A 59 -10.39 1.58 -2.11
CA ARG A 59 -10.72 1.23 -0.72
C ARG A 59 -10.19 -0.14 -0.35
N LEU A 60 -10.44 -1.14 -1.21
CA LEU A 60 -9.93 -2.49 -1.02
C LEU A 60 -8.39 -2.52 -0.91
N LEU A 61 -7.69 -1.76 -1.77
CA LEU A 61 -6.23 -1.64 -1.68
C LEU A 61 -5.78 -1.00 -0.35
N GLU A 62 -6.44 0.08 0.08
CA GLU A 62 -6.14 0.77 1.33
C GLU A 62 -6.37 -0.14 2.55
N SER A 63 -7.48 -0.86 2.58
CA SER A 63 -7.83 -1.85 3.59
C SER A 63 -6.81 -3.00 3.63
N THR A 64 -6.47 -3.55 2.46
CA THR A 64 -5.47 -4.63 2.32
C THR A 64 -4.09 -4.18 2.81
N MET A 65 -3.62 -3.01 2.41
CA MET A 65 -2.30 -2.49 2.80
C MET A 65 -2.22 -2.18 4.30
N SER A 66 -3.33 -1.74 4.92
CA SER A 66 -3.38 -1.46 6.35
C SER A 66 -3.23 -2.72 7.21
N ARG A 67 -3.73 -3.86 6.72
CA ARG A 67 -3.69 -5.18 7.38
C ARG A 67 -2.45 -6.00 7.02
N LEU A 68 -1.70 -5.59 6.02
CA LEU A 68 -0.53 -6.32 5.52
C LEU A 68 0.47 -6.71 6.64
N PRO A 69 0.77 -5.86 7.64
CA PRO A 69 1.66 -6.21 8.76
C PRO A 69 1.17 -7.38 9.64
N ASP A 70 -0.15 -7.63 9.68
CA ASP A 70 -0.74 -8.70 10.48
C ASP A 70 -0.51 -10.08 9.85
N TYR A 71 -0.29 -10.13 8.53
CA TYR A 71 -0.11 -11.36 7.76
C TYR A 71 1.36 -11.57 7.36
N PHE A 72 2.10 -10.49 7.13
CA PHE A 72 3.47 -10.55 6.61
C PHE A 72 4.44 -9.78 7.50
N THR A 73 5.52 -10.43 7.91
CA THR A 73 6.68 -9.75 8.48
C THR A 73 7.50 -9.15 7.35
N ILE A 74 7.35 -7.85 7.13
CA ILE A 74 8.12 -7.13 6.13
C ILE A 74 9.53 -6.85 6.69
N PRO A 75 10.61 -7.24 5.98
CA PRO A 75 11.96 -6.87 6.37
C PRO A 75 12.10 -5.35 6.54
N GLU A 76 12.72 -4.90 7.63
CA GLU A 76 13.02 -3.47 7.78
C GLU A 76 13.97 -3.02 6.68
N ALA A 77 13.57 -1.96 5.96
CA ALA A 77 14.42 -1.35 4.96
C ALA A 77 15.60 -0.65 5.66
N SER A 78 16.82 -1.14 5.41
CA SER A 78 18.04 -0.44 5.82
C SER A 78 18.20 0.83 4.98
N THR A 79 17.71 1.95 5.52
CA THR A 79 17.95 3.24 4.88
C THR A 79 19.44 3.59 5.00
N PRO A 80 20.12 3.91 3.88
CA PRO A 80 21.51 4.31 3.96
C PRO A 80 21.62 5.58 4.79
N THR A 81 22.57 5.61 5.71
CA THR A 81 22.85 6.83 6.48
C THR A 81 23.29 7.91 5.50
N VAL A 82 22.62 9.06 5.53
CA VAL A 82 22.93 10.17 4.61
C VAL A 82 24.36 10.64 4.84
N ALA A 83 25.19 10.52 3.80
CA ALA A 83 26.58 10.98 3.79
C ALA A 83 26.86 11.75 2.48
N PRO A 84 27.20 13.06 2.53
CA PRO A 84 27.32 13.90 3.72
C PRO A 84 25.96 14.18 4.39
N PRO A 85 25.93 14.55 5.69
CA PRO A 85 24.69 14.92 6.39
C PRO A 85 23.90 15.97 5.61
N LEU A 86 22.56 15.83 5.56
CA LEU A 86 21.69 16.81 4.93
C LEU A 86 21.79 18.14 5.67
N CYS A 87 22.61 19.05 5.19
CA CYS A 87 22.61 20.43 5.62
C CYS A 87 21.36 21.09 5.02
N ARG A 88 20.37 21.42 5.85
CA ARG A 88 19.19 22.19 5.42
C ARG A 88 19.70 23.56 4.95
N GLY A 89 19.79 23.74 3.63
CA GLY A 89 20.18 25.02 3.04
C GLY A 89 19.21 26.10 3.51
N SER A 90 19.73 27.14 4.17
CA SER A 90 18.94 28.32 4.51
C SER A 90 18.66 29.10 3.23
N ILE A 91 17.53 28.82 2.58
CA ILE A 91 17.02 29.68 1.50
C ILE A 91 16.42 30.90 2.18
N GLY A 92 17.18 31.99 2.22
CA GLY A 92 16.71 33.29 2.69
C GLY A 92 15.72 33.88 1.71
N TYR A 93 14.43 33.55 1.83
CA TYR A 93 13.38 34.28 1.15
C TYR A 93 13.34 35.70 1.73
N ARG A 94 13.75 36.69 0.93
CA ARG A 94 13.61 38.10 1.30
C ARG A 94 12.13 38.40 1.52
N THR A 95 11.74 38.75 2.74
CA THR A 95 10.43 39.32 3.01
C THR A 95 10.41 40.70 2.35
N ARG A 96 9.73 40.84 1.22
CA ARG A 96 9.51 42.16 0.63
C ARG A 96 8.46 42.86 1.50
N GLY A 97 8.91 43.83 2.29
CA GLY A 97 8.05 44.79 2.98
C GLY A 97 7.40 45.76 2.00
#